data_AF-A0A551Z8N4-F1
#
_entry.id   AF-A0A551Z8N4-F1
#
_cell.length_a   1.000
_cell.length_b   1.000
_cell.length_c   1.000
_cell.angle_alpha   90.00
_cell.angle_beta   90.00
_cell.angle_gamma   90.00
#
_symmetry.space_group_name_H-M   'P 1'
#
loop_
_entity.id
_entity.type
_entity.pdbx_description
1 polymer ?
#
loop_
_entity_poly.entity_id
_entity_poly.type
_entity_poly.pdbx_seq_one_letter_code
_entity_poly.pdbx_strand_id
1 'polypeptide(L)'
;MLLLTIISAWLARQLIYSQEYAVRYYHDGKGLVFPNCDRPNWTEFLYQGFCMAACYQTSDTSINSTAMRRLVATQGMLSYFLSVSIIAIIFGMIGNLLSAKKIFY
;
A
#
# COMPACT_ATOMS: atom_id res chain seq x y z
N MET A 1 13.73 -3.39 -17.00
CA MET A 1 14.27 -2.75 -15.77
C MET A 1 13.25 -1.80 -15.13
N LEU A 2 12.62 -0.87 -15.87
CA LEU A 2 11.70 0.13 -15.30
C LEU A 2 10.49 -0.45 -14.53
N LEU A 3 9.83 -1.48 -15.07
CA LEU A 3 8.74 -2.17 -14.38
C LEU A 3 9.18 -2.84 -13.07
N LEU A 4 10.36 -3.48 -13.07
CA LEU A 4 10.96 -4.07 -11.86
C LEU A 4 11.22 -3.00 -10.80
N THR A 5 11.75 -1.84 -11.17
CA THR A 5 11.98 -0.72 -10.23
C THR A 5 10.67 -0.23 -9.63
N ILE A 6 9.61 -0.08 -10.44
CA ILE A 6 8.28 0.34 -9.97
C ILE A 6 7.70 -0.68 -8.98
N ILE A 7 7.74 -1.96 -9.33
CA ILE A 7 7.22 -3.04 -8.47
C ILE A 7 8.00 -3.11 -7.16
N SER A 8 9.34 -3.04 -7.21
CA SER A 8 10.18 -3.04 -6.01
C SER A 8 9.91 -1.83 -5.12
N ALA A 9 9.77 -0.62 -5.70
CA ALA A 9 9.43 0.57 -4.94
C ALA A 9 8.03 0.48 -4.31
N TRP A 10 7.07 -0.13 -5.02
CA TRP A 10 5.73 -0.39 -4.52
C TRP A 10 5.76 -1.37 -3.33
N LEU A 11 6.50 -2.48 -3.44
CA LEU A 11 6.65 -3.46 -2.35
C LEU A 11 7.38 -2.88 -1.13
N ALA A 12 8.49 -2.18 -1.35
CA ALA A 12 9.28 -1.57 -0.30
C ALA A 12 8.43 -0.60 0.55
N ARG A 13 7.54 0.16 -0.08
CA ARG A 13 6.61 1.04 0.63
C ARG A 13 5.74 0.30 1.63
N GLN A 14 5.20 -0.86 1.26
CA GLN A 14 4.31 -1.62 2.15
C GLN A 14 5.09 -2.20 3.34
N LEU A 15 6.32 -2.64 3.11
CA LEU A 15 7.21 -3.11 4.16
C LEU A 15 7.54 -2.00 5.17
N ILE A 16 7.87 -0.79 4.67
CA ILE A 16 8.17 0.37 5.52
C ILE A 16 6.97 0.73 6.41
N TYR A 17 5.78 0.85 5.82
CA TYR A 17 4.57 1.18 6.60
C TYR A 17 4.19 0.09 7.60
N SER A 18 4.35 -1.19 7.23
CA SER A 18 4.12 -2.31 8.15
C SER A 18 5.06 -2.26 9.36
N GLN A 19 6.32 -1.87 9.15
CA GLN A 19 7.27 -1.68 10.24
C GLN A 19 6.93 -0.47 11.11
N GLU A 20 6.53 0.65 10.50
CA GLU A 20 6.05 1.83 11.23
C GLU A 20 4.81 1.53 12.08
N TYR A 21 3.90 0.69 11.59
CA TYR A 21 2.76 0.22 12.36
C TYR A 21 3.17 -0.58 13.58
N ALA A 22 4.11 -1.52 13.43
CA ALA A 22 4.63 -2.31 14.54
C ALA A 22 5.31 -1.41 15.58
N VAL A 23 6.23 -0.53 15.16
CA VAL A 23 6.96 0.37 16.06
C VAL A 23 5.99 1.25 16.85
N ARG A 24 5.04 1.91 16.19
CA ARG A 24 4.06 2.77 16.89
C ARG A 24 3.10 1.97 17.76
N TYR A 25 2.72 0.76 17.34
CA TYR A 25 1.88 -0.10 18.15
C TYR A 25 2.54 -0.43 19.50
N TYR A 26 3.83 -0.78 19.50
CA TYR A 26 4.58 -1.12 20.71
C TYR A 26 5.06 0.09 21.50
N HIS A 27 5.34 1.23 20.85
CA HIS A 27 5.83 2.44 21.50
C HIS A 27 4.70 3.31 22.11
N ASP A 28 3.62 3.54 21.36
CA ASP A 28 2.60 4.53 21.73
C ASP A 28 1.37 3.93 22.46
N GLY A 29 1.38 2.63 22.76
CA GLY A 29 0.35 2.00 23.59
C GLY A 29 -0.90 1.55 22.83
N LYS A 30 -0.72 0.80 21.74
CA LYS A 30 -1.75 0.29 20.82
C LYS A 30 -2.39 1.38 19.94
N GLY A 31 -2.61 1.02 18.67
CA GLY A 31 -3.18 1.90 17.64
C GLY A 31 -3.97 1.16 16.57
N LEU A 32 -3.71 -0.15 16.45
CA LEU A 32 -4.41 -1.11 15.61
C LEU A 32 -4.97 -2.20 16.52
N VAL A 33 -6.18 -2.67 16.24
CA VAL A 33 -6.84 -3.74 16.99
C VAL A 33 -7.17 -4.84 16.01
N PHE A 34 -6.46 -5.94 16.13
CA PHE A 34 -6.63 -7.14 15.31
C PHE A 34 -7.63 -8.08 15.99
N PRO A 35 -8.59 -8.67 15.26
CA PRO A 35 -9.55 -9.58 15.85
C PRO A 35 -8.86 -10.85 16.34
N ASN A 36 -9.27 -11.33 17.53
CA ASN A 36 -8.73 -12.55 18.17
C ASN A 36 -7.19 -12.56 18.33
N CYS A 37 -6.54 -11.40 18.38
CA CYS A 37 -5.08 -11.30 18.46
C CYS A 37 -4.64 -10.27 19.51
N ASP A 38 -4.41 -10.75 20.73
CA ASP A 38 -3.96 -9.91 21.85
C ASP A 38 -2.48 -9.49 21.73
N ARG A 39 -1.69 -10.29 21.02
CA ARG A 39 -0.26 -10.08 20.78
C ARG A 39 0.02 -10.21 19.28
N PRO A 40 -0.19 -9.13 18.51
CA PRO A 40 0.06 -9.15 17.08
C PRO A 40 1.53 -9.42 16.79
N ASN A 41 1.79 -10.31 15.83
CA ASN A 41 3.11 -10.53 15.27
C ASN A 41 3.35 -9.58 14.09
N TRP A 42 4.59 -9.52 13.60
CA TRP A 42 4.94 -8.69 12.43
C TRP A 42 4.05 -8.95 11.20
N THR A 43 3.54 -10.17 11.05
CA THR A 43 2.63 -10.58 9.97
C THR A 43 1.27 -9.88 10.01
N GLU A 44 0.77 -9.52 11.19
CA GLU A 44 -0.49 -8.77 11.33
C GLU A 44 -0.36 -7.35 10.77
N PHE A 45 0.79 -6.72 11.02
CA PHE A 45 1.10 -5.39 10.49
C PHE A 45 1.36 -5.42 8.98
N LEU A 46 1.98 -6.50 8.48
CA LEU A 46 2.09 -6.76 7.05
C LEU A 46 0.72 -6.89 6.39
N TYR A 47 -0.18 -7.69 6.98
CA TYR A 47 -1.54 -7.86 6.49
C TYR A 47 -2.24 -6.51 6.35
N GLN A 48 -2.19 -5.68 7.40
CA GLN A 48 -2.75 -4.32 7.36
C GLN A 48 -2.13 -3.47 6.25
N GLY A 49 -0.80 -3.47 6.15
CA GLY A 49 -0.06 -2.69 5.16
C GLY A 49 -0.41 -3.08 3.73
N PHE A 50 -0.52 -4.38 3.43
CA PHE A 50 -0.87 -4.89 2.11
C PHE A 50 -2.35 -4.67 1.73
N CYS A 51 -3.29 -4.79 2.68
CA CYS A 51 -4.68 -4.42 2.42
C CYS A 51 -4.78 -2.95 1.98
N MET A 52 -4.09 -2.07 2.71
CA MET A 52 -4.09 -0.64 2.40
C MET A 52 -3.34 -0.33 1.08
N ALA A 53 -2.31 -1.11 0.74
CA ALA A 53 -1.58 -1.04 -0.53
C ALA A 53 -2.50 -1.22 -1.74
N ALA A 54 -3.36 -2.25 -1.66
CA ALA A 54 -4.30 -2.59 -2.71
C ALA A 54 -5.50 -1.64 -2.76
N CYS A 55 -5.54 -0.63 -1.89
CA CYS A 55 -6.69 0.25 -1.69
C CYS A 55 -7.97 -0.53 -1.31
N TYR A 56 -7.82 -1.74 -0.78
CA TYR A 56 -8.92 -2.51 -0.24
C TYR A 56 -8.96 -2.27 1.27
N GLN A 57 -9.96 -1.51 1.72
CA GLN A 57 -10.25 -1.37 3.14
C GLN A 57 -10.97 -2.62 3.68
N THR A 58 -10.53 -3.80 3.28
CA THR A 58 -11.07 -5.09 3.75
C THR A 58 -10.29 -5.64 4.93
N SER A 59 -9.45 -4.82 5.57
CA SER A 59 -8.82 -5.22 6.82
C SER A 59 -9.89 -5.29 7.92
N ASP A 60 -10.02 -6.43 8.57
CA ASP A 60 -10.81 -6.63 9.78
C ASP A 60 -10.22 -5.89 11.01
N THR A 61 -9.02 -5.32 10.86
CA THR A 61 -8.37 -4.45 11.83
C THR A 61 -9.08 -3.12 12.02
N SER A 62 -9.31 -2.73 13.27
CA SER A 62 -9.81 -1.39 13.63
C SER A 62 -8.72 -0.47 14.16
N ILE A 63 -8.88 0.85 14.01
CA ILE A 63 -7.88 1.85 14.40
C ILE A 63 -8.41 2.69 15.56
N ASN A 64 -7.83 2.55 16.75
CA ASN A 64 -8.30 3.22 17.97
C ASN A 64 -7.52 4.50 18.34
N SER A 65 -6.40 4.79 17.67
CA SER A 65 -5.57 5.99 17.93
C SER A 65 -5.66 7.03 16.81
N THR A 66 -5.75 8.32 17.17
CA THR A 66 -5.70 9.43 16.20
C THR A 66 -4.36 9.49 15.45
N ALA A 67 -3.25 9.20 16.14
CA ALA A 67 -1.93 9.17 15.52
C ALA A 67 -1.83 8.04 14.47
N MET A 68 -2.41 6.88 14.78
CA MET A 68 -2.46 5.76 13.85
C MET A 68 -3.39 6.04 12.65
N ARG A 69 -4.54 6.67 12.87
CA ARG A 69 -5.43 7.11 11.77
C ARG A 69 -4.72 8.03 10.78
N ARG A 70 -3.94 9.00 11.29
CA ARG A 70 -3.14 9.90 10.43
C ARG A 70 -2.10 9.12 9.62
N LEU A 71 -1.42 8.15 10.23
CA LEU A 71 -0.43 7.33 9.52
C LEU A 71 -1.08 6.47 8.43
N VAL A 72 -2.19 5.81 8.73
CA VAL A 72 -2.96 5.01 7.76
C VAL A 72 -3.52 5.88 6.63
N ALA A 73 -4.01 7.08 6.94
CA ALA A 73 -4.46 8.03 5.92
C ALA A 73 -3.33 8.44 4.96
N THR A 74 -2.12 8.71 5.49
CA THR A 74 -0.95 9.03 4.65
C THR A 74 -0.56 7.84 3.77
N GLN A 75 -0.55 6.60 4.31
CA GLN A 75 -0.31 5.40 3.50
C GLN A 75 -1.34 5.29 2.38
N GLY A 76 -2.63 5.42 2.72
CA GLY A 76 -3.74 5.32 1.77
C GLY A 76 -3.65 6.32 0.64
N MET A 77 -3.37 7.59 0.95
CA MET A 77 -3.21 8.66 -0.04
C MET A 77 -2.06 8.35 -1.00
N LEU A 78 -0.89 7.94 -0.47
CA LEU A 78 0.26 7.58 -1.29
C LEU A 78 0.01 6.34 -2.15
N SER A 79 -0.66 5.32 -1.61
CA SER A 79 -1.04 4.11 -2.33
C SER A 79 -2.01 4.42 -3.47
N TYR A 80 -3.01 5.26 -3.22
CA TYR A 80 -3.95 5.71 -4.24
C TYR A 80 -3.25 6.41 -5.41
N PHE A 81 -2.39 7.40 -5.12
CA PHE A 81 -1.65 8.10 -6.18
C PHE A 81 -0.77 7.16 -7.00
N LEU A 82 -0.08 6.21 -6.34
CA LEU A 82 0.76 5.25 -7.04
C LEU A 82 -0.07 4.31 -7.93
N SER A 83 -1.20 3.80 -7.44
CA SER A 83 -2.11 2.95 -8.21
C SER A 83 -2.65 3.66 -9.45
N VAL A 84 -3.12 4.91 -9.30
CA VAL A 84 -3.60 5.72 -10.43
C VAL A 84 -2.46 6.02 -11.42
N SER A 85 -1.25 6.33 -10.93
CA SER A 85 -0.09 6.61 -11.79
C SER A 85 0.33 5.38 -12.59
N ILE A 86 0.35 4.20 -11.97
CA ILE A 86 0.63 2.93 -12.65
C ILE A 86 -0.38 2.68 -13.77
N ILE A 87 -1.68 2.87 -13.48
CA ILE A 87 -2.74 2.73 -14.47
C ILE A 87 -2.52 3.70 -15.64
N ALA A 88 -2.29 4.98 -15.36
CA ALA A 88 -2.05 6.00 -16.39
C ALA A 88 -0.86 5.67 -17.30
N ILE A 89 0.26 5.22 -16.70
CA ILE A 89 1.45 4.79 -17.45
C ILE A 89 1.12 3.59 -18.35
N ILE A 90 0.41 2.58 -17.83
CA ILE A 90 0.02 1.40 -18.61
C ILE A 90 -0.85 1.78 -19.81
N PHE A 91 -1.86 2.63 -19.61
CA PHE A 91 -2.71 3.10 -20.71
C PHE A 91 -1.93 3.91 -21.75
N GLY A 92 -1.03 4.79 -21.31
CA GLY A 92 -0.14 5.53 -22.21
C GLY A 92 0.76 4.61 -23.04
N MET A 93 1.32 3.56 -22.41
CA MET A 93 2.15 2.56 -23.09
C MET A 93 1.35 1.76 -24.12
N ILE A 94 0.13 1.32 -23.79
CA ILE A 94 -0.75 0.59 -24.72
C ILE A 94 -1.13 1.48 -25.91
N GLY A 95 -1.47 2.74 -25.66
CA GLY A 95 -1.76 3.72 -26.71
C GLY A 95 -0.60 3.88 -27.69
N ASN A 96 0.62 4.04 -27.17
CA ASN A 96 1.83 4.12 -28.00
C ASN A 96 2.06 2.84 -28.82
N LEU A 97 1.86 1.66 -28.22
CA LEU A 97 2.02 0.38 -28.92
C LEU A 97 1.01 0.22 -30.08
N LEU A 98 -0.25 0.58 -29.84
CA LEU A 98 -1.30 0.50 -30.86
C LEU A 98 -1.08 1.52 -31.98
N SER A 99 -0.67 2.74 -31.65
CA SER A 99 -0.37 3.78 -32.63
C SER A 99 0.82 3.39 -33.52
N ALA A 100 1.87 2.81 -32.93
CA ALA A 100 3.00 2.26 -33.68
C ALA A 100 2.53 1.15 -34.65
N LYS A 101 1.65 0.24 -34.22
CA LYS A 101 1.14 -0.85 -35.07
C LYS A 101 0.28 -0.35 -36.24
N LYS A 102 -0.41 0.79 -36.07
CA LYS A 102 -1.25 1.43 -37.09
C LYS A 102 -0.43 2.17 -38.17
N ILE A 103 0.85 2.45 -37.94
CA ILE A 103 1.75 3.05 -38.95
C ILE A 103 2.31 1.98 -39.93
N PHE A 104 2.27 0.70 -39.55
CA PHE A 104 2.79 -0.42 -40.35
C PHE A 104 1.73 -1.20 -41.15
N TYR A 105 0.47 -0.73 -41.18
CA TYR A 105 -0.62 -1.21 -42.03
C TYR A 105 -1.22 -0.04 -42.78
#